data_AF-A0A7W3PG85-F1
#
_entry.id   AF-A0A7W3PG85-F1
#
_cell.length_a   1.000
_cell.length_b   1.000
_cell.length_c   1.000
_cell.angle_alpha   90.00
_cell.angle_beta   90.00
_cell.angle_gamma   90.00
#
_symmetry.space_group_name_H-M   'P 1'
#
loop_
_entity.id
_entity.type
_entity.pdbx_description
1 polymer ?
#
loop_
_entity_poly.entity_id
_entity_poly.type
_entity_poly.pdbx_seq_one_letter_code
_entity_poly.pdbx_strand_id
1 'polypeptide(L)'
;MTSKGQQVTEVIEGLGLGMAAVGATRVTTDKADLERALGYAWSSWGHSADYPLIERVQKPENELRAGISGSSRRTNAAVVWREGGDSYVVDIALVNRTPEEAARFVGSRPLEEWTLLAELFLSAVNPGDVPVSDVKV
;
A
#
# COMPACT_ATOMS: atom_id res chain seq x y z
N MET A 1 -21.25 -9.81 -4.97
CA MET A 1 -20.78 -8.42 -5.03
C MET A 1 -19.77 -8.23 -3.91
N THR A 2 -18.58 -7.73 -4.22
CA THR A 2 -17.53 -7.45 -3.24
C THR A 2 -17.93 -6.24 -2.39
N SER A 3 -17.74 -6.29 -1.07
CA SER A 3 -18.01 -5.17 -0.17
C SER A 3 -16.90 -4.12 -0.22
N LYS A 4 -17.18 -2.88 0.23
CA LYS A 4 -16.14 -1.83 0.34
C LYS A 4 -14.97 -2.29 1.21
N GLY A 5 -15.26 -2.95 2.33
CA GLY A 5 -14.21 -3.48 3.21
C GLY A 5 -13.32 -4.53 2.55
N GLN A 6 -13.89 -5.36 1.66
CA GLN A 6 -13.11 -6.31 0.87
C GLN A 6 -12.23 -5.60 -0.16
N GLN A 7 -12.75 -4.59 -0.87
CA GLN A 7 -11.94 -3.78 -1.79
C GLN A 7 -10.78 -3.08 -1.07
N VAL A 8 -11.04 -2.46 0.09
CA VAL A 8 -10.01 -1.80 0.89
C VAL A 8 -8.96 -2.81 1.38
N THR A 9 -9.40 -4.00 1.80
CA THR A 9 -8.49 -5.06 2.25
C THR A 9 -7.56 -5.50 1.12
N GLU A 10 -8.12 -5.80 -0.05
CA GLU A 10 -7.35 -6.19 -1.23
C GLU A 10 -6.32 -5.11 -1.62
N VAL A 11 -6.73 -3.83 -1.69
CA VAL A 11 -5.82 -2.73 -2.04
C VAL A 11 -4.71 -2.54 -1.01
N ILE A 12 -5.01 -2.65 0.29
CA ILE A 12 -4.00 -2.45 1.35
C ILE A 12 -3.05 -3.64 1.47
N GLU A 13 -3.55 -4.87 1.26
CA GLU A 13 -2.67 -6.03 1.19
C GLU A 13 -1.82 -6.00 -0.09
N GLY A 14 -2.39 -5.57 -1.21
CA GLY A 14 -1.67 -5.35 -2.47
C GLY A 14 -0.61 -4.28 -2.36
N LEU A 15 -0.91 -3.12 -1.76
CA LEU A 15 0.08 -2.07 -1.50
C LEU A 15 1.25 -2.59 -0.68
N GLY A 16 0.98 -3.30 0.42
CA GLY A 16 2.04 -3.87 1.25
C GLY A 16 2.84 -4.95 0.50
N LEU A 17 2.18 -5.75 -0.33
CA LEU A 17 2.85 -6.75 -1.16
C LEU A 17 3.80 -6.09 -2.17
N GLY A 18 3.34 -5.05 -2.86
CA GLY A 18 4.15 -4.29 -3.81
C GLY A 18 5.35 -3.62 -3.12
N MET A 19 5.14 -3.06 -1.92
CA MET A 19 6.23 -2.51 -1.11
C MET A 19 7.29 -3.56 -0.79
N ALA A 20 6.87 -4.74 -0.32
CA ALA A 20 7.77 -5.84 -0.04
C ALA A 20 8.55 -6.30 -1.30
N ALA A 21 7.89 -6.31 -2.46
CA ALA A 21 8.52 -6.66 -3.74
C ALA A 21 9.62 -5.67 -4.17
N VAL A 22 9.46 -4.37 -3.90
CA VAL A 22 10.50 -3.35 -4.15
C VAL A 22 11.52 -3.20 -3.01
N GLY A 23 11.48 -4.09 -2.02
CA GLY A 23 12.41 -4.09 -0.89
C GLY A 23 12.11 -3.03 0.19
N ALA A 24 10.95 -2.38 0.15
CA ALA A 24 10.49 -1.44 1.16
C ALA A 24 9.54 -2.13 2.15
N THR A 25 9.90 -2.18 3.43
CA THR A 25 9.06 -2.85 4.45
C THR A 25 8.61 -1.92 5.57
N ARG A 26 8.95 -0.63 5.50
CA ARG A 26 8.63 0.34 6.56
C ARG A 26 8.23 1.69 5.97
N VAL A 27 7.23 2.33 6.57
CA VAL A 27 6.82 3.72 6.29
C VAL A 27 6.42 4.44 7.58
N THR A 28 6.35 5.77 7.53
CA THR A 28 5.91 6.62 8.65
C THR A 28 4.52 6.23 9.17
N THR A 29 4.27 6.47 10.46
CA THR A 29 2.91 6.46 11.04
C THR A 29 2.22 7.83 10.98
N ASP A 30 2.91 8.87 10.51
CA ASP A 30 2.33 10.21 10.42
C ASP A 30 1.09 10.21 9.54
N LYS A 31 -0.01 10.67 10.11
CA LYS A 31 -1.32 10.61 9.47
C LYS A 31 -1.36 11.47 8.20
N ALA A 32 -0.81 12.68 8.24
CA ALA A 32 -0.91 13.61 7.14
C ALA A 32 -0.09 13.14 5.93
N ASP A 33 1.11 12.60 6.19
CA ASP A 33 1.94 12.01 5.15
C ASP A 33 1.32 10.76 4.53
N LEU A 34 0.73 9.89 5.35
CA LEU A 34 0.02 8.71 4.84
C LEU A 34 -1.20 9.08 3.99
N GLU A 35 -2.07 9.98 4.45
CA GLU A 35 -3.26 10.39 3.69
C GLU A 35 -2.86 11.06 2.38
N ARG A 36 -1.83 11.92 2.40
CA ARG A 36 -1.27 12.55 1.19
C ARG A 36 -0.74 11.51 0.20
N ALA A 37 0.08 10.57 0.68
CA ALA A 37 0.68 9.56 -0.18
C ALA A 37 -0.34 8.56 -0.74
N LEU A 38 -1.30 8.12 0.09
CA LEU A 38 -2.39 7.27 -0.33
C LEU A 38 -3.28 7.95 -1.37
N GLY A 39 -3.60 9.24 -1.18
CA GLY A 39 -4.38 10.01 -2.15
C GLY A 39 -3.66 10.16 -3.49
N TYR A 40 -2.35 10.46 -3.46
CA TYR A 40 -1.52 10.54 -4.67
C TYR A 40 -1.45 9.19 -5.40
N ALA A 41 -1.14 8.11 -4.68
CA ALA A 41 -1.04 6.78 -5.24
C ALA A 41 -2.38 6.33 -5.82
N TRP A 42 -3.48 6.52 -5.09
CA TRP A 42 -4.82 6.15 -5.53
C TRP A 42 -5.24 6.86 -6.82
N SER A 43 -5.05 8.17 -6.89
CA SER A 43 -5.44 8.97 -8.06
C SER A 43 -4.53 8.76 -9.27
N SER A 44 -3.28 8.35 -9.05
CA SER A 44 -2.29 8.12 -10.12
C SER A 44 -2.26 6.66 -10.60
N TRP A 45 -2.80 5.73 -9.81
CA TRP A 45 -2.81 4.32 -10.16
C TRP A 45 -3.90 4.03 -11.19
N GLY A 46 -3.50 3.45 -12.34
CA GLY A 46 -4.40 3.21 -13.48
C GLY A 46 -5.56 2.24 -13.23
N HIS A 47 -5.65 1.63 -12.04
CA HIS A 47 -6.65 0.62 -11.68
C HIS A 47 -7.61 1.06 -10.57
N SER A 48 -7.59 2.32 -10.14
CA SER A 48 -8.52 2.83 -9.11
C SER A 48 -10.00 2.62 -9.49
N ALA A 49 -10.33 2.79 -10.77
CA ALA A 49 -11.69 2.61 -11.31
C ALA A 49 -12.25 1.18 -11.15
N ASP A 50 -11.38 0.18 -10.99
CA ASP A 50 -11.78 -1.22 -10.77
C ASP A 50 -12.28 -1.46 -9.33
N TYR A 51 -12.12 -0.49 -8.44
CA TYR A 51 -12.59 -0.49 -7.06
C TYR A 51 -13.65 0.59 -6.84
N PRO A 52 -14.84 0.46 -7.46
CA PRO A 52 -15.83 1.54 -7.50
C PRO A 52 -16.40 1.92 -6.13
N LEU A 53 -16.30 1.07 -5.10
CA LEU A 53 -16.80 1.41 -3.75
C LEU A 53 -15.79 2.24 -2.96
N ILE A 54 -14.52 2.23 -3.35
CA ILE A 54 -13.50 3.16 -2.84
C ILE A 54 -13.55 4.44 -3.68
N GLU A 55 -13.56 4.31 -5.01
CA GLU A 55 -13.52 5.45 -5.94
C GLU A 55 -14.67 6.45 -5.74
N ARG A 56 -15.84 5.97 -5.32
CA ARG A 56 -17.03 6.82 -5.14
C ARG A 56 -17.08 7.54 -3.79
N VAL A 57 -16.19 7.25 -2.85
CA VAL A 57 -16.18 7.98 -1.57
C VAL A 57 -15.54 9.35 -1.74
N GLN A 58 -15.93 10.32 -0.92
CA GLN A 58 -15.39 11.68 -0.98
C GLN A 58 -13.88 11.74 -0.70
N LYS A 59 -13.38 10.80 0.13
CA LYS A 59 -11.99 10.75 0.61
C LYS A 59 -11.44 9.32 0.59
N PRO A 60 -11.07 8.78 -0.57
CA PRO A 60 -10.50 7.43 -0.71
C PRO A 60 -9.31 7.17 0.23
N GLU A 61 -8.44 8.16 0.40
CA GLU A 61 -7.25 8.11 1.24
C GLU A 61 -7.56 7.79 2.71
N ASN A 62 -8.70 8.26 3.22
CA ASN A 62 -9.13 7.99 4.59
C ASN A 62 -9.55 6.53 4.77
N GLU A 63 -10.23 5.97 3.78
CA GLU A 63 -10.68 4.57 3.77
C GLU A 63 -9.46 3.63 3.68
N LEU A 64 -8.51 3.97 2.82
CA LEU A 64 -7.25 3.22 2.67
C LEU A 64 -6.41 3.28 3.95
N ARG A 65 -6.25 4.46 4.58
CA ARG A 65 -5.54 4.58 5.85
C ARG A 65 -6.21 3.77 6.96
N ALA A 66 -7.55 3.82 7.04
CA ALA A 66 -8.29 2.98 7.99
C ALA A 66 -8.05 1.47 7.73
N GLY A 67 -7.88 1.09 6.46
CA GLY A 67 -7.45 -0.23 6.04
C GLY A 67 -6.06 -0.64 6.56
N ILE A 68 -5.08 0.27 6.56
CA ILE A 68 -3.74 0.05 7.15
C ILE A 68 -3.86 -0.15 8.66
N SER A 69 -4.49 0.79 9.38
CA SER A 69 -4.62 0.72 10.84
C SER A 69 -5.42 -0.52 11.31
N GLY A 70 -6.34 -1.02 10.48
CA GLY A 70 -7.11 -2.23 10.76
C GLY A 70 -6.43 -3.54 10.36
N SER A 71 -5.31 -3.50 9.64
CA SER A 71 -4.66 -4.68 9.04
C SER A 71 -4.20 -5.71 10.08
N SER A 72 -3.58 -5.26 11.17
CA SER A 72 -3.07 -6.14 12.24
C SER A 72 -4.13 -6.97 12.96
N ARG A 73 -5.42 -6.62 12.80
CA ARG A 73 -6.55 -7.34 13.43
C ARG A 73 -7.12 -8.44 12.55
N ARG A 74 -6.65 -8.59 11.30
CA ARG A 74 -7.15 -9.61 10.35
C ARG A 74 -6.46 -10.95 10.60
N THR A 75 -7.23 -12.02 10.60
CA THR A 75 -6.73 -13.39 10.86
C THR A 75 -6.28 -14.14 9.60
N ASN A 76 -6.73 -13.73 8.41
CA ASN A 76 -6.46 -14.40 7.13
C ASN A 76 -5.81 -13.46 6.09
N ALA A 77 -5.05 -12.47 6.53
CA ALA A 77 -4.39 -11.53 5.64
C ALA A 77 -3.14 -12.17 5.00
N ALA A 78 -2.92 -11.95 3.70
CA ALA A 78 -1.68 -12.34 3.04
C ALA A 78 -0.52 -11.42 3.45
N VAL A 79 -0.85 -10.13 3.69
CA VAL A 79 0.07 -9.09 4.11
C VAL A 79 -0.48 -8.36 5.33
N VAL A 80 0.38 -8.13 6.33
CA VAL A 80 0.01 -7.46 7.57
C VAL A 80 0.81 -6.18 7.74
N TRP A 81 0.11 -5.10 8.09
CA TRP A 81 0.70 -3.84 8.54
C TRP A 81 0.70 -3.82 10.07
N ARG A 82 1.88 -3.70 10.67
CA ARG A 82 2.09 -3.65 12.11
C ARG A 82 2.61 -2.29 12.52
N GLU A 83 1.96 -1.67 13.49
CA GLU A 83 2.43 -0.42 14.07
C GLU A 83 3.57 -0.71 15.05
N GLY A 84 4.71 -0.04 14.88
CA GLY A 84 5.89 -0.18 15.73
C GLY A 84 6.60 1.17 15.88
N GLY A 85 6.35 1.84 17.01
CA GLY A 85 6.85 3.20 17.25
C GLY A 85 6.34 4.17 16.20
N ASP A 86 7.26 4.92 15.57
CA ASP A 86 6.94 5.91 14.54
C ASP A 86 6.86 5.31 13.12
N SER A 87 6.69 3.99 13.01
CA SER A 87 6.66 3.30 11.71
C SER A 87 5.59 2.22 11.64
N TYR A 88 4.95 2.11 10.47
CA TYR A 88 4.27 0.89 10.05
C TYR A 88 5.29 -0.05 9.40
N VAL A 89 5.30 -1.30 9.82
CA VAL A 89 6.10 -2.39 9.26
C VAL A 89 5.18 -3.32 8.47
N VAL A 90 5.57 -3.66 7.25
CA VAL A 90 4.85 -4.57 6.36
C VAL A 90 5.50 -5.95 6.40
N ASP A 91 4.70 -6.97 6.70
CA ASP A 91 5.11 -8.37 6.73
C ASP A 91 4.23 -9.23 5.80
N ILE A 92 4.85 -10.12 5.01
CA ILE A 92 4.13 -11.19 4.32
C ILE A 92 3.82 -12.28 5.34
N ALA A 93 2.54 -12.47 5.67
CA ALA A 93 2.11 -13.41 6.70
C ALA A 93 2.14 -14.88 6.24
N LEU A 94 2.24 -15.10 4.92
CA LEU A 94 2.33 -16.42 4.31
C LEU A 94 3.77 -16.95 4.42
N VAL A 95 4.01 -17.81 5.42
CA VAL A 95 5.32 -18.42 5.67
C VAL A 95 5.86 -19.16 4.43
N ASN A 96 7.15 -18.96 4.12
CA ASN A 96 7.87 -19.56 3.00
C ASN A 96 7.28 -19.26 1.61
N ARG A 97 6.59 -18.13 1.44
CA ARG A 97 6.11 -17.67 0.13
C ARG A 97 6.88 -16.45 -0.36
N THR A 98 7.17 -16.46 -1.65
CA THR A 98 7.65 -15.28 -2.39
C THR A 98 6.52 -14.26 -2.59
N PRO A 99 6.83 -12.98 -2.85
CA PRO A 99 5.82 -11.98 -3.20
C PRO A 99 4.92 -12.41 -4.36
N GLU A 100 5.48 -13.05 -5.39
CA GLU A 100 4.74 -13.54 -6.56
C GLU A 100 3.71 -14.61 -6.19
N GLU A 101 4.06 -15.51 -5.26
CA GLU A 101 3.13 -16.51 -4.76
C GLU A 101 2.07 -15.88 -3.84
N ALA A 102 2.45 -14.90 -3.04
CA ALA A 102 1.55 -14.19 -2.14
C ALA A 102 0.50 -13.35 -2.90
N ALA A 103 0.83 -12.82 -4.09
CA ALA A 103 -0.10 -12.08 -4.94
C ALA A 103 -1.41 -12.84 -5.21
N ARG A 104 -1.32 -14.16 -5.37
CA ARG A 104 -2.47 -15.06 -5.63
C ARG A 104 -3.48 -15.10 -4.48
N PHE A 105 -3.07 -14.70 -3.28
CA PHE A 105 -3.92 -14.66 -2.08
C PHE A 105 -4.49 -13.27 -1.80
N VAL A 106 -3.91 -12.22 -2.40
CA VAL A 106 -4.39 -10.84 -2.28
C VAL A 106 -5.58 -10.60 -3.21
N GLY A 107 -5.46 -10.99 -4.48
CA GLY A 107 -6.48 -10.73 -5.49
C GLY A 107 -6.13 -11.35 -6.86
N SER A 108 -6.86 -10.98 -7.90
CA SER A 108 -6.60 -11.46 -9.27
C SER A 108 -5.52 -10.66 -10.02
N ARG A 109 -5.04 -9.56 -9.43
CA ARG A 109 -4.03 -8.70 -10.07
C ARG A 109 -2.64 -9.30 -10.02
N PRO A 110 -1.84 -9.11 -11.08
CA PRO A 110 -0.44 -9.48 -11.08
C PRO A 110 0.38 -8.62 -10.11
N LEU A 111 1.53 -9.14 -9.66
CA LEU A 111 2.39 -8.47 -8.67
C LEU A 111 2.89 -7.11 -9.17
N GLU A 112 3.10 -6.98 -10.46
CA GLU A 112 3.59 -5.77 -11.12
C GLU A 112 2.62 -4.60 -10.95
N GLU A 113 1.30 -4.85 -10.98
CA GLU A 113 0.29 -3.81 -10.75
C GLU A 113 0.30 -3.32 -9.30
N TRP A 114 0.56 -4.21 -8.34
CA TRP A 114 0.74 -3.87 -6.93
C TRP A 114 2.04 -3.11 -6.68
N THR A 115 3.09 -3.49 -7.40
CA THR A 115 4.39 -2.82 -7.36
C THR A 115 4.27 -1.37 -7.83
N LEU A 116 3.56 -1.12 -8.93
CA LEU A 116 3.31 0.26 -9.41
C LEU A 116 2.55 1.11 -8.38
N LEU A 117 1.55 0.54 -7.71
CA LEU A 117 0.84 1.23 -6.63
C LEU A 117 1.79 1.59 -5.47
N ALA A 118 2.68 0.67 -5.10
CA ALA A 118 3.67 0.86 -4.06
C ALA A 118 4.71 1.92 -4.42
N GLU A 119 5.21 1.94 -5.66
CA GLU A 119 6.16 2.96 -6.12
C GLU A 119 5.55 4.37 -6.05
N LEU A 120 4.31 4.54 -6.52
CA LEU A 120 3.58 5.81 -6.42
C LEU A 120 3.39 6.25 -4.96
N PHE A 121 3.04 5.30 -4.09
CA PHE A 121 2.88 5.57 -2.66
C PHE A 121 4.22 6.00 -2.03
N LEU A 122 5.28 5.23 -2.24
CA LEU A 122 6.61 5.48 -1.67
C LEU A 122 7.23 6.80 -2.18
N SER A 123 7.02 7.15 -3.45
CA SER A 123 7.49 8.43 -3.99
C SER A 123 6.83 9.64 -3.32
N ALA A 124 5.63 9.45 -2.78
CA ALA A 124 4.93 10.50 -2.04
C ALA A 124 5.22 10.44 -0.53
N VAL A 125 5.50 9.27 0.07
CA VAL A 125 5.89 9.15 1.49
C VAL A 125 7.28 9.72 1.76
N ASN A 126 8.20 9.68 0.79
CA ASN A 126 9.55 10.24 0.90
C ASN A 126 9.68 11.60 0.17
N PRO A 127 9.27 12.74 0.76
CA PRO A 127 9.60 14.05 0.21
C PRO A 127 11.09 14.45 0.41
N GLY A 128 11.93 13.57 0.96
CA GLY A 128 13.27 13.90 1.48
C GLY A 128 14.49 13.49 0.66
N ASP A 129 14.37 12.68 -0.40
CA ASP A 129 15.52 12.22 -1.20
C ASP A 129 15.37 12.56 -2.69
N VAL A 130 15.62 13.82 -3.02
CA VAL A 130 16.35 14.14 -4.25
C VAL A 130 17.56 14.97 -3.84
N PRO A 131 18.70 14.35 -3.47
CA PRO A 131 19.97 15.05 -3.62
C PRO A 131 20.19 15.22 -5.12
N VAL A 132 19.85 16.40 -5.64
CA VAL A 132 20.50 16.91 -6.84
C VAL A 132 21.97 16.99 -6.46
N SER A 133 22.73 15.96 -6.84
CA SER A 133 24.17 15.97 -6.66
C SER A 133 24.70 17.21 -7.36
N ASP A 134 25.32 18.09 -6.58
CA ASP A 134 26.16 19.17 -7.07
C ASP A 134 27.18 18.56 -8.03
N VAL A 135 26.90 18.67 -9.32
CA VAL A 135 27.91 18.53 -10.36
C VAL A 135 28.83 19.73 -10.21
N LYS A 136 29.87 19.58 -9.40
CA LYS A 136 31.07 20.40 -9.55
C LYS A 136 31.86 19.83 -10.72
N VAL A 137 31.77 20.53 -11.86
CA VAL A 137 32.81 20.51 -12.90
C VAL A 137 33.96 21.40 -12.43
#